data_AF-A0A8I1PGT6-F1
#
_entry.id   AF-A0A8I1PGT6-F1
#
_cell.length_a   1.000
_cell.length_b   1.000
_cell.length_c   1.000
_cell.angle_alpha   90.00
_cell.angle_beta   90.00
_cell.angle_gamma   90.00
#
_symmetry.space_group_name_H-M   'P 1'
#
loop_
_entity.id
_entity.type
_entity.pdbx_description
1 polymer ?
#
loop_
_entity_poly.entity_id
_entity_poly.type
_entity_poly.pdbx_seq_one_letter_code
_entity_poly.pdbx_strand_id
1 'polypeptide(L)' 'MSQPSRPARIDPNWPQLPDGEHPVTELLGDVQGSLSPFGEIQFPLDEVPYVHPVTEINK' A
#
# COMPACT_ATOMS: atom_id res chain seq x y z
N MET A 1 25.29 -3.94 -29.99
CA MET A 1 24.69 -3.42 -28.74
C MET A 1 23.61 -4.40 -28.32
N SER A 2 23.86 -5.21 -27.28
CA SER A 2 22.87 -6.14 -26.71
C SER A 2 21.78 -5.34 -26.01
N GLN A 3 20.52 -5.72 -26.21
CA GLN A 3 19.40 -5.16 -25.45
C GLN A 3 19.56 -5.55 -23.97
N PRO A 4 19.30 -4.65 -23.01
CA PRO A 4 19.23 -5.03 -21.60
C PRO A 4 18.07 -6.04 -21.41
N SER A 5 18.32 -7.11 -20.65
CA SER A 5 17.28 -8.10 -20.34
C SER A 5 16.16 -7.41 -19.54
N ARG A 6 14.94 -7.49 -20.04
CA ARG A 6 13.76 -7.09 -19.27
C ARG A 6 13.46 -8.22 -18.29
N PRO A 7 13.22 -7.95 -17.00
CA PRO A 7 12.77 -8.99 -16.09
C PRO A 7 11.52 -9.65 -16.68
N ALA A 8 11.48 -10.98 -16.62
CA ALA A 8 10.30 -11.73 -17.03
C ALA A 8 9.09 -11.18 -16.27
N ARG A 9 7.91 -11.20 -16.92
CA ARG A 9 6.64 -10.86 -16.28
C ARG A 9 6.55 -11.61 -14.95
N ILE A 10 6.53 -10.86 -13.84
CA ILE A 10 6.32 -11.43 -12.51
C ILE A 10 4.81 -11.46 -12.32
N ASP A 11 4.21 -12.63 -12.52
CA ASP A 11 2.84 -12.85 -12.09
C ASP A 11 2.86 -13.10 -10.57
N PRO A 12 2.19 -12.26 -9.75
CA PRO A 12 2.14 -12.49 -8.32
C PRO A 12 1.41 -13.82 -8.06
N ASN A 13 2.10 -14.72 -7.36
CA ASN A 13 1.55 -16.00 -6.93
C ASN A 13 1.32 -15.98 -5.42
N TRP A 14 0.43 -16.87 -4.96
CA TRP A 14 0.24 -17.09 -3.53
C TRP A 14 1.53 -17.67 -2.90
N PRO A 15 1.86 -17.29 -1.65
CA PRO A 15 2.99 -17.88 -0.94
C PRO A 15 2.79 -19.39 -0.74
N GLN A 16 3.88 -20.15 -0.80
CA GLN A 16 3.90 -21.56 -0.43
C GLN A 16 4.03 -21.65 1.09
N LEU A 17 3.02 -22.21 1.74
CA LEU A 17 2.94 -22.35 3.20
C LEU A 17 3.10 -23.83 3.61
N PRO A 18 3.55 -24.11 4.84
CA PRO A 18 3.55 -25.47 5.39
C PRO A 18 2.18 -26.13 5.38
N ASP A 19 2.15 -27.47 5.37
CA ASP A 19 0.90 -28.23 5.44
C ASP A 19 0.10 -27.88 6.69
N GLY A 20 -1.15 -27.46 6.49
CA GLY A 20 -2.07 -27.03 7.55
C GLY A 20 -2.08 -25.53 7.80
N GLU A 21 -1.20 -24.75 7.17
CA GLU A 21 -1.26 -23.29 7.22
C GLU A 21 -2.11 -22.70 6.09
N HIS A 22 -2.78 -21.59 6.38
CA HIS A 22 -3.65 -20.89 5.44
C HIS A 22 -3.07 -19.52 5.13
N PRO A 23 -3.15 -19.06 3.86
CA PRO A 23 -2.76 -17.69 3.54
C PRO A 23 -3.63 -16.74 4.34
N VAL A 24 -2.99 -15.89 5.15
CA VAL A 24 -3.68 -14.86 5.92
C VAL A 24 -4.21 -13.84 4.92
N THR A 25 -5.53 -13.79 4.82
CA THR A 25 -6.27 -12.77 4.07
C THR A 25 -6.83 -11.76 5.06
N GLU A 26 -7.31 -10.61 4.58
CA GLU A 26 -8.02 -9.65 5.45
C GLU A 26 -9.18 -10.31 6.22
N LEU A 27 -9.77 -11.39 5.70
CA LEU A 27 -10.87 -12.12 6.36
C LEU A 27 -10.42 -12.99 7.55
N LEU A 28 -9.13 -13.31 7.62
CA LEU A 28 -8.54 -14.22 8.62
C LEU A 28 -7.63 -13.49 9.62
N GLY A 29 -7.36 -12.21 9.42
CA GLY A 29 -6.56 -11.40 10.34
C GLY A 29 -7.36 -10.95 11.56
N ASP A 30 -6.68 -10.79 12.70
CA ASP A 30 -7.29 -10.28 13.95
C ASP A 30 -7.88 -8.86 13.81
N VAL A 31 -7.42 -8.13 12.79
CA VAL A 31 -7.89 -6.80 12.40
C VAL A 31 -8.21 -6.79 10.90
N GLN A 32 -9.43 -6.39 10.55
CA GLN A 32 -9.84 -6.18 9.16
C GLN A 32 -9.43 -4.79 8.66
N GLY A 33 -8.88 -4.74 7.45
CA GLY A 33 -8.52 -3.51 6.74
C GLY A 33 -7.09 -3.05 7.00
N SER A 34 -6.61 -2.07 6.22
CA SER A 34 -5.41 -1.36 6.62
C SER A 34 -5.73 -0.67 7.95
N LEU A 35 -4.89 -0.85 8.97
CA LEU A 35 -4.81 0.15 10.03
C LEU A 35 -4.77 1.48 9.30
N SER A 36 -5.77 2.33 9.53
CA SER A 36 -5.85 3.62 8.86
C SER A 36 -4.45 4.25 8.93
N PRO A 37 -3.89 4.81 7.85
CA PRO A 37 -2.61 5.51 7.96
C PRO A 37 -2.69 6.66 8.97
N PHE A 38 -3.91 7.06 9.34
CA PHE A 38 -4.23 8.06 10.34
C PHE A 38 -4.39 7.47 11.77
N GLY A 39 -4.21 6.17 11.97
CA GLY A 39 -4.22 5.50 13.28
C GLY A 39 -5.50 5.77 14.08
N GLU A 40 -5.39 6.64 15.08
CA GLU A 40 -6.43 7.00 16.06
C GLU A 40 -7.31 8.19 15.63
N ILE A 41 -7.12 8.73 14.42
CA ILE A 41 -7.86 9.90 13.95
C ILE A 41 -9.32 9.52 13.66
N GLN A 42 -10.24 10.16 14.38
CA GLN A 42 -11.69 10.01 14.22
C GLN A 42 -12.23 11.06 13.22
N PHE A 43 -12.99 10.59 12.24
CA PHE A 43 -13.65 11.45 11.25
C PHE A 43 -15.11 11.77 11.65
N PRO A 44 -15.68 12.90 11.17
CA PRO A 44 -15.06 13.93 10.34
C PRO A 44 -14.10 14.83 11.15
N LEU A 45 -13.13 15.43 10.46
CA LEU A 45 -12.22 16.41 11.06
C LEU A 45 -12.74 17.83 10.80
N ASP A 46 -12.63 18.69 11.81
CA ASP A 46 -12.95 20.11 11.68
C ASP A 46 -11.98 20.81 10.72
N GLU A 47 -10.70 20.41 10.74
CA GLU A 47 -9.65 20.95 9.87
C GLU A 47 -8.73 19.85 9.35
N VAL A 48 -8.17 20.05 8.16
CA VAL A 48 -7.22 19.13 7.51
C VAL A 48 -5.86 19.82 7.32
N PRO A 49 -4.74 19.09 7.39
CA PRO A 49 -3.39 19.66 7.18
C PRO A 49 -3.10 19.95 5.69
N TYR A 50 -4.12 20.32 4.91
CA TYR A 50 -4.00 20.60 3.50
C TYR A 50 -3.28 21.93 3.27
N VAL A 51 -2.18 21.89 2.51
CA VAL A 51 -1.48 23.08 2.04
C VAL A 51 -1.68 23.19 0.54
N HIS A 52 -2.26 24.29 0.08
CA HIS A 52 -2.45 24.52 -1.35
C HIS A 52 -1.09 24.72 -2.02
N PRO A 53 -0.73 23.91 -3.03
CA PRO A 53 0.55 24.06 -3.70
C PRO A 53 0.60 25.38 -4.46
N VAL A 54 1.70 26.12 -4.31
CA VAL A 54 1.97 27.35 -5.06
C VAL A 54 3.14 27.08 -6.00
N THR A 55 2.98 27.46 -7.27
CA THR A 55 4.08 27.39 -8.23
C THR A 55 4.93 28.65 -8.11
N GLU A 56 6.19 28.50 -7.70
CA GLU A 56 7.19 29.55 -7.81
C GLU A 56 7.90 29.47 -9.16
N ILE A 57 7.78 30.52 -9.97
CA ILE A 57 8.53 30.63 -11.23
C ILE A 57 9.93 31.13 -10.90
N ASN A 58 10.95 30.39 -11.33
CA ASN A 58 12.35 30.83 -11.21
C ASN A 58 12.55 32.19 -11.91
N LYS A 59 13.06 33.18 -11.17
CA LYS A 59 13.42 34.50 -11.68
C LYS A 59 14.81 34.53 -12.30
#